data_AF-A0A9N9HMR9-F1
#
_entry.id   AF-A0A9N9HMR9-F1
#
_cell.length_a   1.000
_cell.length_b   1.000
_cell.length_c   1.000
_cell.angle_alpha   90.00
_cell.angle_beta   90.00
_cell.angle_gamma   90.00
#
_symmetry.space_group_name_H-M   'P 1'
#
loop_
_entity.id
_entity.type
_entity.pdbx_description
1 polymer ?
#
loop_
_entity_poly.entity_id
_entity_poly.type
_entity_poly.pdbx_seq_one_letter_code
_entity_poly.pdbx_strand_id
1 'polypeptide(L)'
;MFFERKKILFLAIVFMIFCILAATSELITESSPFEEDKTETKKYIITFYSGVSEETINNVKEQVVNSGGIIYQEFFIIKGFAAKMKVPLVHTLTKDFSNILSMEEDSVG
;
A
#
# COMPACT_ATOMS: atom_id res chain seq x y z
N MET A 1 -6.23 -1.86 -56.21
CA MET A 1 -5.92 -2.99 -55.30
C MET A 1 -4.83 -2.67 -54.25
N PHE A 2 -3.95 -1.68 -54.43
CA PHE A 2 -2.88 -1.33 -53.46
C PHE A 2 -3.37 -0.57 -52.20
N PHE A 3 -4.45 0.21 -52.30
CA PHE A 3 -4.95 1.04 -51.19
C PHE A 3 -5.58 0.20 -50.06
N GLU A 4 -6.30 -0.86 -50.44
CA GLU A 4 -6.94 -1.79 -49.50
C GLU A 4 -5.90 -2.59 -48.69
N ARG A 5 -4.77 -2.99 -49.30
CA ARG A 5 -3.68 -3.70 -48.61
C ARG A 5 -3.00 -2.85 -47.54
N LYS A 6 -2.90 -1.53 -47.75
CA LYS A 6 -2.33 -0.60 -46.76
C LYS A 6 -3.23 -0.40 -45.55
N LYS A 7 -4.56 -0.38 -45.75
CA LYS A 7 -5.54 -0.30 -44.64
C LYS A 7 -5.52 -1.56 -43.78
N ILE A 8 -5.44 -2.74 -44.42
CA ILE A 8 -5.35 -4.02 -43.72
C ILE A 8 -4.06 -4.09 -42.89
N LEU A 9 -2.93 -3.64 -43.45
CA LEU A 9 -1.66 -3.58 -42.73
C LEU A 9 -1.73 -2.63 -41.53
N PHE A 10 -2.32 -1.44 -41.71
CA PHE A 10 -2.49 -0.47 -40.63
C PHE A 10 -3.38 -1.02 -39.50
N LEU A 11 -4.51 -1.67 -39.85
CA LEU A 11 -5.40 -2.28 -38.88
C LEU A 11 -4.73 -3.41 -38.09
N ALA A 12 -3.91 -4.23 -38.74
CA ALA A 12 -3.13 -5.29 -38.08
C ALA A 12 -2.11 -4.73 -37.09
N ILE A 13 -1.44 -3.63 -37.42
CA ILE A 13 -0.48 -2.96 -36.53
C ILE A 13 -1.20 -2.38 -35.30
N VAL A 14 -2.34 -1.71 -35.50
CA VAL A 14 -3.14 -1.16 -34.39
C VAL A 14 -3.64 -2.27 -33.48
N PHE A 15 -4.11 -3.39 -34.05
CA PHE A 15 -4.56 -4.55 -33.30
C PHE A 15 -3.41 -5.19 -32.49
N MET A 16 -2.22 -5.32 -33.07
CA MET A 16 -1.04 -5.83 -32.36
C MET A 16 -0.63 -4.92 -31.19
N ILE A 17 -0.65 -3.59 -31.38
CA ILE A 17 -0.38 -2.64 -30.29
C ILE A 17 -1.43 -2.77 -29.20
N PHE A 18 -2.71 -2.89 -29.56
CA PHE A 18 -3.79 -3.13 -28.61
C PHE A 18 -3.61 -4.45 -27.84
N CYS A 19 -3.23 -5.54 -28.51
CA CYS A 19 -2.93 -6.82 -27.87
C CYS A 19 -1.73 -6.74 -26.92
N ILE A 20 -0.68 -6.00 -27.27
CA ILE A 20 0.48 -5.80 -26.39
C ILE A 20 0.06 -4.98 -25.16
N LEU A 21 -0.73 -3.91 -25.34
CA LEU A 21 -1.24 -3.08 -24.24
C LEU A 21 -2.17 -3.88 -23.32
N ALA A 22 -3.07 -4.70 -23.89
CA ALA A 22 -3.93 -5.61 -23.13
C ALA A 22 -3.10 -6.66 -22.37
N ALA A 23 -2.11 -7.26 -23.01
CA ALA A 23 -1.22 -8.24 -22.37
C ALA A 23 -0.36 -7.62 -21.26
N THR A 24 0.04 -6.35 -21.37
CA THR A 24 0.75 -5.65 -20.28
C THR A 24 -0.15 -5.32 -19.09
N SER A 25 -1.47 -5.27 -19.26
CA SER A 25 -2.40 -5.23 -18.12
C SER A 25 -2.58 -6.60 -17.44
N GLU A 26 -2.26 -7.70 -18.14
CA GLU A 26 -2.40 -9.08 -17.67
C GLU A 26 -1.07 -9.72 -17.18
N LEU A 27 0.05 -8.97 -17.19
CA LEU A 27 1.38 -9.51 -16.82
C LEU A 27 1.78 -9.25 -15.35
N ILE A 28 0.81 -9.16 -14.46
CA ILE A 28 1.01 -9.40 -13.02
C ILE A 28 -0.15 -10.28 -12.59
N THR A 29 0.15 -11.43 -11.97
CA THR A 29 -0.75 -12.54 -11.58
C THR A 29 -0.71 -13.63 -12.66
N GLU A 30 0.01 -14.74 -12.51
CA GLU A 30 -0.14 -15.71 -11.42
C GLU A 30 1.13 -16.52 -11.17
N SER A 31 1.55 -16.59 -9.90
CA SER A 31 2.05 -17.83 -9.32
C SER A 31 1.84 -17.81 -7.80
N SER A 32 0.61 -18.07 -7.34
CA SER A 32 0.40 -18.85 -6.11
C SER A 32 -1.10 -19.13 -5.90
N PRO A 33 -1.51 -20.39 -5.69
CA PRO A 33 -2.89 -20.75 -5.41
C PRO A 33 -3.21 -20.43 -3.94
N PHE A 34 -4.31 -19.69 -3.70
CA PHE A 34 -4.91 -19.43 -2.38
C PHE A 34 -4.09 -18.54 -1.42
N GLU A 35 -4.26 -17.23 -1.54
CA GLU A 35 -5.07 -16.44 -0.60
C GLU A 35 -5.19 -15.03 -1.18
N GLU A 36 -6.42 -14.66 -1.56
CA GLU A 36 -6.81 -13.25 -1.56
C GLU A 36 -6.51 -12.77 -0.14
N ASP A 37 -5.43 -12.00 0.02
CA ASP A 37 -5.01 -11.41 1.29
C ASP A 37 -6.09 -10.41 1.72
N LYS A 38 -7.22 -10.94 2.21
CA LYS A 38 -8.25 -10.23 2.97
C LYS A 38 -7.68 -9.92 4.35
N THR A 39 -6.45 -9.40 4.43
CA THR A 39 -6.00 -8.75 5.64
C THR A 39 -6.80 -7.47 5.77
N GLU A 40 -7.75 -7.54 6.68
CA GLU A 40 -8.55 -6.42 7.12
C GLU A 40 -7.61 -5.25 7.37
N THR A 41 -7.89 -4.14 6.70
CA THR A 41 -7.13 -2.90 6.87
C THR A 41 -7.96 -1.99 7.74
N LYS A 42 -7.40 -1.57 8.88
CA LYS A 42 -8.05 -0.72 9.86
C LYS A 42 -7.27 0.58 10.03
N LYS A 43 -7.91 1.58 10.62
CA LYS A 43 -7.29 2.85 10.98
C LYS A 43 -6.86 2.80 12.44
N TYR A 44 -5.67 3.30 12.72
CA TYR A 44 -5.12 3.32 14.06
C TYR A 44 -4.48 4.66 14.38
N ILE A 45 -4.61 5.07 15.64
CA ILE A 45 -3.84 6.16 16.25
C ILE A 45 -2.71 5.50 17.04
N ILE A 46 -1.48 5.86 16.71
CA ILE A 46 -0.26 5.35 17.35
C ILE A 46 0.35 6.48 18.15
N THR A 47 0.53 6.23 19.45
CA THR A 47 1.06 7.20 20.40
C THR A 47 2.39 6.69 20.96
N PHE A 48 3.40 7.55 21.03
CA PHE A 48 4.74 7.22 21.53
C PHE A 48 4.99 7.79 22.93
N TYR A 49 5.96 7.23 23.65
CA TYR A 49 6.44 7.87 24.88
C TYR A 49 7.05 9.25 24.58
N SER A 50 6.88 10.20 25.52
CA SER A 50 7.32 11.59 25.33
C SER A 50 8.82 11.76 25.03
N GLY A 51 9.65 10.83 25.51
CA GLY A 51 11.11 10.84 25.31
C GLY A 51 11.60 10.26 23.98
N VAL A 52 10.71 9.71 23.14
CA VAL A 52 11.10 9.08 21.88
C VAL A 52 11.60 10.14 20.89
N SER A 53 12.71 9.83 20.20
CA SER A 53 13.30 10.70 19.19
C SER A 53 12.48 10.73 17.92
N GLU A 54 12.51 11.86 17.21
CA GLU A 54 11.82 12.01 15.92
C GLU A 54 12.31 10.99 14.89
N GLU A 55 13.61 10.65 14.92
CA GLU A 55 14.20 9.62 14.08
C GLU A 55 13.54 8.24 14.30
N THR A 56 13.28 7.89 15.56
CA THR A 56 12.60 6.63 15.89
C THR A 56 11.16 6.64 15.37
N ILE A 57 10.44 7.75 15.55
CA ILE A 57 9.08 7.91 15.05
C ILE A 57 9.06 7.80 13.52
N ASN A 58 10.01 8.43 12.84
CA ASN A 58 10.15 8.36 11.38
C ASN A 58 10.45 6.94 10.89
N ASN A 59 11.29 6.17 11.59
CA ASN A 59 11.52 4.76 11.26
C ASN A 59 10.22 3.94 11.34
N VAL A 60 9.40 4.14 12.38
CA VAL A 60 8.09 3.47 12.46
C VAL A 60 7.18 3.89 11.31
N LYS A 61 7.14 5.18 10.98
CA LYS A 61 6.38 5.70 9.82
C LYS A 61 6.83 5.05 8.51
N GLU A 62 8.14 4.91 8.29
CA GLU A 62 8.69 4.22 7.13
C GLU A 62 8.27 2.75 7.07
N GLN A 63 8.28 2.02 8.19
CA GLN A 63 7.80 0.63 8.22
C GLN A 63 6.33 0.50 7.87
N VAL A 64 5.51 1.44 8.35
CA VAL A 64 4.09 1.51 7.98
C VAL A 64 3.93 1.69 6.47
N VAL A 65 4.63 2.66 5.88
CA VAL A 65 4.56 2.95 4.44
C VAL A 65 5.11 1.81 3.58
N ASN A 66 6.26 1.25 3.96
CA ASN A 66 6.91 0.13 3.25
C ASN A 66 6.04 -1.14 3.26
N SER A 67 5.15 -1.28 4.24
CA SER A 67 4.18 -2.39 4.34
C SER A 67 2.87 -2.11 3.62
N GLY A 68 2.78 -1.02 2.84
CA GLY A 68 1.58 -0.60 2.11
C GLY A 68 0.55 0.17 2.96
N GLY A 69 0.93 0.60 4.16
CA GLY A 69 0.12 1.47 5.00
C GLY A 69 0.14 2.93 4.55
N ILE A 70 -0.84 3.71 5.01
CA ILE A 70 -1.00 5.13 4.69
C ILE A 70 -1.06 5.92 5.99
N ILE A 71 -0.15 6.87 6.17
CA ILE A 71 -0.21 7.84 7.25
C ILE A 71 -1.10 8.99 6.77
N TYR A 72 -2.17 9.29 7.50
CA TYR A 72 -3.14 10.32 7.10
C TYR A 72 -3.19 11.50 8.06
N GLN A 73 -2.62 11.38 9.26
CA GLN A 73 -2.54 12.47 10.21
C GLN A 73 -1.32 12.33 11.12
N GLU A 74 -0.69 13.45 11.48
CA GLU A 74 0.36 13.52 12.49
C GLU A 74 -0.11 14.38 13.67
N PHE A 75 0.27 13.99 14.89
CA PHE A 75 -0.10 14.66 16.13
C PHE A 75 1.12 15.16 16.87
N PHE A 76 1.30 16.48 16.91
CA PHE A 76 2.41 17.12 17.61
C PHE A 76 2.26 17.08 19.14
N ILE A 77 1.03 17.19 19.66
CA ILE A 77 0.77 17.30 21.10
C ILE A 77 1.06 15.98 21.83
N ILE A 78 0.62 14.86 21.25
CA ILE A 78 0.72 13.53 21.87
C ILE A 78 1.92 12.72 21.37
N LYS A 79 2.80 13.29 20.53
CA LYS A 79 3.85 12.55 19.79
C LYS A 79 3.28 11.26 19.21
N GLY A 80 2.48 11.40 18.17
CA GLY A 80 1.81 10.27 17.55
C GLY A 80 1.44 10.53 16.11
N PHE A 81 0.92 9.52 15.44
CA PHE A 81 0.35 9.65 14.11
C PHE A 81 -0.80 8.67 13.91
N ALA A 82 -1.69 9.00 12.98
CA ALA A 82 -2.77 8.14 12.57
C ALA A 82 -2.44 7.49 11.21
N ALA A 83 -2.66 6.19 11.12
CA ALA A 83 -2.36 5.43 9.92
C ALA A 83 -3.40 4.34 9.63
N LYS A 84 -3.65 4.13 8.34
CA LYS A 84 -4.42 3.01 7.82
C LYS A 84 -3.45 1.90 7.46
N MET A 85 -3.58 0.73 8.08
CA MET A 85 -2.67 -0.40 7.86
C MET A 85 -3.35 -1.75 8.10
N LYS A 86 -2.72 -2.82 7.61
CA LYS A 86 -3.18 -4.20 7.75
C LYS A 86 -3.08 -4.65 9.22
N VAL A 87 -4.09 -5.36 9.72
CA VAL A 87 -4.12 -5.86 11.12
C VAL A 87 -2.87 -6.67 11.51
N PRO A 88 -2.29 -7.55 10.67
CA PRO A 88 -1.04 -8.23 11.03
C PRO A 88 0.13 -7.29 11.31
N LEU A 89 0.21 -6.15 10.61
CA LEU A 89 1.27 -5.17 10.82
C LEU A 89 1.19 -4.55 12.21
N VAL A 90 -0.02 -4.33 12.73
CA VAL A 90 -0.24 -3.82 14.09
C VAL A 90 0.37 -4.73 15.13
N HIS A 91 0.15 -6.04 15.02
CA HIS A 91 0.72 -7.02 15.94
C HIS A 91 2.25 -7.02 15.88
N THR A 92 2.83 -6.92 14.69
CA THR A 92 4.28 -6.80 14.50
C THR A 92 4.82 -5.53 15.13
N LEU A 93 4.22 -4.37 14.84
CA LEU A 93 4.65 -3.09 15.39
C LEU A 93 4.56 -3.05 16.91
N THR A 94 3.50 -3.60 17.49
CA THR A 94 3.31 -3.63 18.95
C THR A 94 4.33 -4.53 19.64
N LYS A 95 4.83 -5.57 18.94
CA LYS A 95 5.83 -6.49 19.46
C LYS A 95 7.25 -5.94 19.32
N ASP A 96 7.54 -5.32 18.18
CA ASP A 96 8.90 -4.92 17.80
C ASP A 96 9.30 -3.55 18.37
N PHE A 97 8.33 -2.70 18.72
CA PHE A 97 8.59 -1.35 19.22
C PHE A 97 8.11 -1.15 20.65
N SER A 98 9.03 -1.30 21.61
CA SER A 98 8.81 -0.93 23.02
C SER A 98 8.58 0.58 23.24
N ASN A 99 8.79 1.40 22.21
CA ASN A 99 8.65 2.85 22.25
C ASN A 99 7.21 3.34 21.99
N ILE A 100 6.32 2.45 21.56
CA ILE A 100 4.89 2.73 21.38
C ILE A 100 4.22 2.65 22.75
N LEU A 101 3.59 3.74 23.18
CA LEU A 101 2.81 3.82 24.41
C LEU A 101 1.44 3.16 24.23
N SER A 102 0.74 3.52 23.15
CA SER A 102 -0.57 2.95 22.82
C SER A 102 -0.79 2.90 21.32
N MET A 103 -1.61 1.94 20.90
CA MET A 103 -2.17 1.87 19.56
C MET A 103 -3.67 1.61 19.69
N GLU A 104 -4.47 2.55 19.20
CA GLU A 104 -5.93 2.55 19.37
C GLU A 104 -6.60 2.55 18.00
N GLU A 105 -7.66 1.77 17.82
CA GLU A 105 -8.43 1.77 16.56
C GLU A 105 -9.18 3.10 16.41
N ASP A 106 -8.93 3.80 15.32
CA ASP A 106 -9.63 5.04 14.98
C ASP A 106 -11.03 4.70 14.47
N SER A 107 -11.93 4.55 15.44
CA SER A 107 -13.30 4.08 15.26
C SER A 107 -14.23 5.18 14.70
N VAL A 108 -13.72 6.37 14.42
CA VAL A 108 -14.52 7.48 13.88
C VAL A 108 -14.47 7.42 12.35
N GLY A 109 -15.40 6.64 11.79
CA GLY A 109 -15.69 6.55 10.36
C GLY A 109 -17.19 6.57 10.14
#